data_AF-A0A1Y0I9S9-F1
#
_entry.id   AF-A0A1Y0I9S9-F1
#
_cell.length_a   1.000
_cell.length_b   1.000
_cell.length_c   1.000
_cell.angle_alpha   90.00
_cell.angle_beta   90.00
_cell.angle_gamma   90.00
#
_symmetry.space_group_name_H-M   'P 1'
#
loop_
_entity.id
_entity.type
_entity.pdbx_description
1 polymer ?
#
loop_
_entity_poly.entity_id
_entity_poly.type
_entity_poly.pdbx_seq_one_letter_code
_entity_poly.pdbx_strand_id
1 'polypeptide(L)'
;MQTYQIIDEPKPRAYENLVTDPLAIFFVCMFVPFLWMPPLLGKYWIPPLWLLLNSFFMGSPTFKKEVLIVALGTIGLFALFVGFGVLADRTDQELFTEQFAPYLRVLAQAGFFFTLYLIVTKQAGPYEIHKYLKEQAANQ
;
A
#
# COMPACT_ATOMS: atom_id res chain seq x y z
N MET A 1 34.13 5.40 30.57
CA MET A 1 32.68 5.56 30.80
C MET A 1 32.03 4.33 30.18
N GLN A 2 31.49 3.43 31.01
CA GLN A 2 30.79 2.24 30.49
C GLN A 2 29.45 2.70 29.93
N THR A 3 29.33 2.70 28.60
CA THR A 3 28.06 2.89 27.90
C THR A 3 27.10 1.83 28.41
N TYR A 4 26.03 2.26 29.09
CA TYR A 4 24.99 1.36 29.59
C TYR A 4 24.28 0.78 28.37
N GLN A 5 24.62 -0.45 28.01
CA GLN A 5 23.98 -1.17 26.91
C GLN A 5 22.70 -1.78 27.47
N ILE A 6 21.54 -1.25 27.08
CA ILE A 6 20.26 -1.84 27.46
C ILE A 6 20.17 -3.18 26.74
N ILE A 7 20.21 -4.27 27.51
CA ILE A 7 20.36 -5.66 27.04
C ILE A 7 19.20 -6.12 26.11
N ASP A 8 18.10 -5.37 26.06
CA ASP A 8 16.90 -5.69 25.27
C ASP A 8 16.79 -4.95 23.92
N GLU A 9 17.81 -4.22 23.49
CA GLU A 9 17.77 -3.55 22.18
C GLU A 9 17.85 -4.58 21.02
N PRO A 10 16.89 -4.59 20.09
CA PRO A 10 16.90 -5.54 18.98
C PRO A 10 18.13 -5.31 18.10
N LYS A 11 18.93 -6.36 17.88
CA LYS A 11 20.11 -6.29 16.99
C LYS A 11 19.67 -5.92 15.57
N PRO A 12 20.33 -4.93 14.93
CA PRO A 12 19.97 -4.51 13.59
C PRO A 12 20.20 -5.65 12.60
N ARG A 13 19.14 -6.06 11.90
CA ARG A 13 19.19 -7.11 10.87
C ARG A 13 19.28 -6.49 9.48
N ALA A 14 19.96 -7.16 8.55
CA ALA A 14 20.21 -6.62 7.20
C ALA A 14 18.95 -6.20 6.42
N TYR A 15 17.80 -6.82 6.70
CA TYR A 15 16.53 -6.48 6.06
C TYR A 15 15.89 -5.18 6.57
N GLU A 16 16.36 -4.60 7.67
CA GLU A 16 15.89 -3.29 8.19
C GLU A 16 16.29 -2.12 7.28
N ASN A 17 17.23 -2.34 6.36
CA ASN A 17 17.56 -1.37 5.31
C ASN A 17 16.57 -1.37 4.14
N LEU A 18 15.69 -2.38 4.06
CA LEU A 18 14.63 -2.45 3.06
C LEU A 18 13.35 -1.73 3.50
N VAL A 19 13.25 -1.41 4.80
CA VAL A 19 12.11 -0.65 5.33
C VAL A 19 12.20 0.78 4.80
N THR A 20 11.15 1.18 4.09
CA THR A 20 11.03 2.49 3.44
C THR A 20 9.89 3.25 4.07
N ASP A 21 9.97 4.59 4.01
CA ASP A 21 8.86 5.46 4.43
C ASP A 21 7.56 5.08 3.67
N PRO A 22 6.48 4.72 4.40
CA PRO A 22 5.20 4.41 3.80
C PRO A 22 4.64 5.53 2.91
N LEU A 23 4.88 6.80 3.25
CA LEU A 23 4.47 7.94 2.43
C LEU A 23 5.27 8.01 1.13
N ALA A 24 6.57 7.71 1.18
CA ALA A 24 7.39 7.63 -0.03
C ALA A 24 6.86 6.54 -0.97
N ILE A 25 6.52 5.36 -0.45
CA ILE A 25 5.90 4.28 -1.23
C ILE A 25 4.59 4.78 -1.87
N PHE A 26 3.74 5.47 -1.10
CA PHE A 26 2.48 6.03 -1.61
C PHE A 26 2.67 6.99 -2.79
N PHE A 27 3.60 7.95 -2.67
CA PHE A 27 3.90 8.89 -3.74
C PHE A 27 4.49 8.20 -4.97
N VAL A 28 5.41 7.25 -4.79
CA VAL A 28 5.96 6.45 -5.90
C VAL A 28 4.82 5.73 -6.63
N CYS A 29 3.88 5.13 -5.90
CA CYS A 29 2.76 4.42 -6.49
C CYS A 29 1.75 5.34 -7.18
N MET A 30 1.67 6.61 -6.79
CA MET A 30 0.86 7.62 -7.47
C MET A 30 1.52 8.10 -8.76
N PHE A 31 2.83 8.36 -8.74
CA PHE A 31 3.51 9.03 -9.85
C PHE A 31 4.10 8.10 -10.90
N VAL A 32 4.64 6.94 -10.51
CA VAL A 32 5.27 5.99 -11.44
C VAL A 32 4.34 5.55 -12.57
N PRO A 33 3.04 5.28 -12.35
CA PRO A 33 2.13 4.90 -13.43
C PRO A 33 1.98 5.94 -14.55
N PHE A 34 2.32 7.22 -14.31
CA PHE A 34 2.34 8.24 -15.36
C PHE A 34 3.59 8.16 -16.25
N LEU A 35 4.70 7.65 -15.71
CA LEU A 35 5.98 7.52 -16.42
C LEU A 35 6.10 6.14 -17.09
N TRP A 36 5.61 5.10 -16.40
CA TRP A 36 5.71 3.73 -16.85
C TRP A 36 4.46 2.95 -16.43
N MET A 37 3.82 2.30 -17.40
CA MET A 37 2.73 1.37 -17.13
C MET A 37 3.31 -0.03 -16.92
N PRO A 38 3.33 -0.55 -15.68
CA PRO A 38 3.78 -1.91 -15.44
C PRO A 38 2.83 -2.92 -16.12
N PRO A 39 3.37 -4.00 -16.70
CA PRO A 39 2.57 -5.03 -17.36
C PRO A 39 1.65 -5.76 -16.36
N LEU A 40 0.69 -6.54 -16.88
CA LEU A 40 -0.18 -7.41 -16.08
C LEU A 40 -0.95 -6.68 -14.97
N LEU A 41 -1.45 -5.47 -15.27
CA LEU A 41 -2.16 -4.63 -14.28
C LEU A 41 -1.31 -4.32 -13.04
N GLY A 42 0.02 -4.30 -13.19
CA GLY A 42 1.01 -4.06 -12.12
C GLY A 42 0.68 -2.89 -11.21
N LYS A 43 0.07 -1.84 -11.75
CA LYS A 43 -0.29 -0.63 -11.01
C LYS A 43 -1.26 -0.90 -9.85
N TYR A 44 -2.05 -1.98 -9.90
CA TYR A 44 -3.04 -2.30 -8.87
C TYR A 44 -2.52 -3.29 -7.81
N TRP A 45 -1.56 -4.15 -8.15
CA TRP A 45 -1.09 -5.19 -7.22
C TRP A 45 0.31 -4.91 -6.66
N ILE A 46 1.19 -4.22 -7.40
CA ILE A 46 2.54 -3.89 -6.92
C ILE A 46 2.48 -2.99 -5.67
N PRO A 47 1.70 -1.88 -5.66
CA PRO A 47 1.66 -1.00 -4.49
C PRO A 47 1.20 -1.67 -3.18
N PRO A 48 0.06 -2.40 -3.13
CA PRO A 48 -0.35 -3.05 -1.89
C PRO A 48 0.61 -4.16 -1.46
N LEU A 49 1.20 -4.93 -2.40
CA LEU A 49 2.22 -5.92 -2.04
C LEU A 49 3.47 -5.26 -1.44
N TRP A 50 3.94 -4.16 -2.02
CA TRP A 50 5.09 -3.45 -1.49
C TRP A 50 4.82 -2.91 -0.08
N LEU A 51 3.65 -2.32 0.16
CA LEU A 51 3.27 -1.88 1.51
C LEU A 51 3.20 -3.04 2.50
N LEU A 52 2.66 -4.20 2.11
CA LEU A 52 2.62 -5.39 2.98
C LEU A 52 4.02 -5.92 3.29
N LEU A 53 4.91 -5.98 2.30
CA LEU A 53 6.30 -6.38 2.51
C LEU A 53 7.02 -5.39 3.44
N ASN A 54 6.79 -4.09 3.26
CA ASN A 54 7.34 -3.05 4.13
C ASN A 54 6.91 -3.24 5.59
N SER A 55 5.62 -3.50 5.81
CA SER A 55 5.06 -3.80 7.12
C SER A 55 5.64 -5.06 7.75
N PHE A 56 5.82 -6.11 6.95
CA PHE A 56 6.38 -7.37 7.38
C PHE A 56 7.84 -7.20 7.84
N PHE A 57 8.67 -6.49 7.07
CA PHE A 57 10.06 -6.23 7.44
C PHE A 57 10.20 -5.33 8.67
N MET A 58 9.27 -4.38 8.84
CA MET A 58 9.20 -3.51 10.02
C MET A 58 8.73 -4.24 11.29
N GLY A 59 8.11 -5.43 11.16
CA GLY A 59 7.51 -6.14 12.28
C GLY A 59 6.27 -5.41 12.85
N SER A 60 5.51 -4.75 11.97
CA SER A 60 4.40 -3.89 12.39
C SER A 60 3.34 -4.65 13.22
N PRO A 61 2.92 -4.12 14.39
CA PRO A 61 1.85 -4.71 15.19
C PRO A 61 0.48 -4.63 14.47
N THR A 62 0.35 -3.78 13.44
CA THR A 62 -0.88 -3.61 12.66
C THR A 62 -0.93 -4.47 11.40
N PHE A 63 0.06 -5.33 11.14
CA PHE A 63 0.14 -6.14 9.92
C PHE A 63 -1.17 -6.86 9.56
N LYS A 64 -1.82 -7.52 10.53
CA LYS A 64 -3.09 -8.23 10.28
C LYS A 64 -4.21 -7.29 9.81
N LYS A 65 -4.24 -6.06 10.33
CA LYS A 65 -5.22 -5.04 9.92
C LYS A 65 -4.91 -4.54 8.52
N GLU A 66 -3.64 -4.40 8.18
CA GLU A 66 -3.19 -3.99 6.84
C GLU A 66 -3.52 -5.04 5.79
N VAL A 67 -3.31 -6.33 6.09
CA VAL A 67 -3.75 -7.45 5.25
C VAL A 67 -5.26 -7.42 5.04
N LEU A 68 -6.03 -7.17 6.11
CA LEU A 68 -7.49 -7.05 6.00
C LEU A 68 -7.90 -5.87 5.11
N ILE A 69 -7.24 -4.71 5.23
CA ILE A 69 -7.50 -3.54 4.37
C ILE A 69 -7.21 -3.89 2.90
N VAL A 70 -6.09 -4.56 2.61
CA VAL A 70 -5.76 -5.00 1.24
C VAL A 70 -6.80 -5.98 0.71
N ALA A 71 -7.23 -6.95 1.52
CA ALA A 71 -8.25 -7.91 1.12
C ALA A 71 -9.59 -7.22 0.80
N LEU A 72 -10.04 -6.33 1.68
CA LEU A 72 -11.28 -5.56 1.48
C LEU A 72 -11.20 -4.62 0.27
N GLY A 73 -10.07 -3.93 0.09
CA GLY A 73 -9.83 -3.07 -1.07
C GLY A 73 -9.83 -3.86 -2.38
N THR A 74 -9.22 -5.05 -2.40
CA THR A 74 -9.20 -5.95 -3.56
C THR A 74 -10.62 -6.45 -3.89
N ILE A 75 -11.38 -6.88 -2.87
CA ILE A 75 -12.77 -7.30 -3.05
C ILE A 75 -13.63 -6.13 -3.56
N GLY A 76 -13.47 -4.94 -3.00
CA GLY A 76 -14.20 -3.75 -3.43
C GLY A 76 -13.91 -3.37 -4.88
N LEU A 77 -12.63 -3.41 -5.29
CA LEU A 77 -12.22 -3.16 -6.67
C LEU A 77 -12.78 -4.22 -7.63
N PHE A 78 -12.73 -5.50 -7.23
CA PHE A 78 -13.30 -6.60 -8.02
C PHE A 78 -14.82 -6.47 -8.18
N ALA A 79 -15.53 -6.19 -7.08
CA ALA A 79 -16.98 -5.97 -7.10
C ALA A 79 -17.37 -4.78 -7.99
N LEU A 80 -16.56 -3.72 -8.01
CA LEU A 80 -16.76 -2.56 -8.87
C LEU A 80 -16.64 -2.94 -10.35
N PHE A 81 -15.62 -3.70 -10.75
CA PHE A 81 -15.48 -4.16 -12.14
C PHE A 81 -16.59 -5.14 -12.55
N VAL A 82 -16.92 -6.11 -11.70
CA VAL A 82 -17.99 -7.09 -11.99
C VAL A 82 -19.35 -6.40 -12.06
N GLY A 83 -19.65 -5.51 -11.11
CA GLY A 83 -20.91 -4.76 -11.08
C GLY A 83 -21.11 -3.92 -12.34
N PHE A 84 -20.07 -3.22 -12.79
CA PHE A 84 -20.11 -2.49 -14.06
C PHE A 84 -20.24 -3.40 -15.27
N GLY A 85 -19.56 -4.55 -15.29
CA GLY A 85 -19.68 -5.54 -16.35
C GLY A 85 -21.12 -6.06 -16.50
N VAL A 86 -21.79 -6.35 -15.37
CA VAL A 86 -23.19 -6.80 -15.37
C VAL A 86 -24.15 -5.69 -15.83
N LEU A 87 -23.92 -4.44 -15.43
CA LEU A 87 -24.76 -3.31 -15.88
C LEU A 87 -24.59 -3.03 -17.37
N ALA A 88 -23.36 -3.15 -17.89
CA ALA A 88 -23.06 -2.98 -19.30
C ALA A 88 -23.69 -4.08 -20.17
N ASP A 89 -23.80 -5.32 -19.68
CA ASP A 89 -24.46 -6.43 -20.38
C ASP A 89 -26.00 -6.27 -20.44
N ARG A 90 -26.58 -5.60 -19.43
CA ARG A 90 -28.03 -5.38 -19.32
C ARG A 90 -28.54 -4.12 -20.03
N THR A 91 -27.64 -3.25 -20.46
CA THR A 91 -27.92 -1.95 -21.10
C THR A 91 -27.28 -1.94 -22.49
N ASP A 92 -27.66 -0.98 -23.34
CA ASP A 92 -26.96 -0.78 -24.61
C ASP A 92 -25.47 -0.51 -24.38
N GLN A 93 -24.62 -1.44 -24.79
CA GLN A 93 -23.24 -1.58 -24.31
C GLN A 93 -22.37 -0.40 -24.76
N GLU A 94 -22.60 0.12 -25.97
CA GLU A 94 -21.85 1.25 -26.53
C GLU A 94 -22.16 2.55 -25.77
N LEU A 95 -23.45 2.85 -25.60
CA LEU A 95 -23.92 4.07 -24.95
C LEU A 95 -23.54 4.08 -23.45
N PHE A 96 -23.62 2.91 -22.80
CA PHE A 96 -23.18 2.77 -21.41
C PHE A 96 -21.67 2.94 -21.25
N THR A 97 -20.87 2.39 -22.18
CA THR A 97 -19.41 2.47 -22.09
C THR A 97 -18.92 3.90 -22.30
N GLU A 98 -19.44 4.63 -23.30
CA GLU A 98 -19.01 6.01 -23.56
C GLU A 98 -19.33 6.95 -22.40
N GLN A 99 -20.52 6.82 -21.80
CA GLN A 99 -20.96 7.71 -20.75
C GLN A 99 -20.39 7.33 -19.38
N PHE A 100 -20.32 6.05 -19.04
CA PHE A 100 -20.00 5.60 -17.67
C PHE A 100 -18.55 5.12 -17.47
N ALA A 101 -17.81 4.78 -18.53
CA ALA A 101 -16.41 4.34 -18.38
C ALA A 101 -15.48 5.39 -17.71
N PRO A 102 -15.61 6.71 -17.96
CA PRO A 102 -14.81 7.71 -17.25
C PRO A 102 -15.05 7.69 -15.74
N TYR A 103 -16.32 7.55 -15.32
CA TYR A 103 -16.69 7.49 -13.91
C TYR A 103 -16.17 6.20 -13.25
N LEU A 104 -16.23 5.06 -13.94
CA LEU A 104 -15.63 3.82 -13.49
C LEU A 104 -14.14 3.98 -13.23
N ARG A 105 -13.41 4.61 -14.16
CA ARG A 105 -11.97 4.86 -14.01
C ARG A 105 -11.68 5.72 -12.78
N VAL A 106 -12.44 6.80 -12.58
CA VAL A 106 -12.27 7.68 -11.41
C VAL A 106 -12.56 6.92 -10.12
N LEU A 107 -13.66 6.17 -10.05
CA LEU A 107 -14.02 5.38 -8.86
C LEU A 107 -13.00 4.29 -8.56
N ALA A 108 -12.52 3.57 -9.58
CA ALA A 108 -11.48 2.55 -9.42
C ALA A 108 -10.18 3.15 -8.85
N GLN A 109 -9.76 4.31 -9.37
CA GLN A 109 -8.56 5.00 -8.88
C GLN A 109 -8.76 5.55 -7.47
N ALA A 110 -9.91 6.17 -7.18
CA ALA A 110 -10.24 6.68 -5.86
C ALA A 110 -10.26 5.56 -4.82
N GLY A 111 -10.94 4.44 -5.10
CA GLY A 111 -10.98 3.28 -4.20
C GLY A 111 -9.59 2.66 -3.97
N PHE A 112 -8.78 2.58 -5.03
CA PHE A 112 -7.41 2.10 -4.96
C PHE A 112 -6.53 2.99 -4.08
N PHE A 113 -6.47 4.30 -4.35
CA PHE A 113 -5.67 5.23 -3.56
C PHE A 113 -6.17 5.37 -2.12
N PHE A 114 -7.48 5.28 -1.91
CA PHE A 114 -8.07 5.25 -0.58
C PHE A 114 -7.59 4.03 0.22
N THR A 115 -7.53 2.85 -0.41
CA THR A 115 -7.00 1.63 0.23
C THR A 115 -5.53 1.79 0.60
N LEU A 116 -4.70 2.32 -0.32
CA LEU A 116 -3.29 2.60 -0.02
C LEU A 116 -3.13 3.60 1.12
N TYR A 117 -3.91 4.68 1.10
CA TYR A 117 -3.92 5.70 2.15
C TYR A 117 -4.25 5.11 3.53
N LEU A 118 -5.24 4.22 3.61
CA LEU A 118 -5.58 3.53 4.86
C LEU A 118 -4.43 2.66 5.38
N ILE A 119 -3.67 2.01 4.51
CA ILE A 119 -2.51 1.19 4.92
C ILE A 119 -1.38 2.09 5.41
N VAL A 120 -1.06 3.14 4.65
CA VAL A 120 0.02 4.08 4.97
C VAL A 120 -0.22 4.78 6.30
N THR A 121 -1.46 5.22 6.56
CA THR A 121 -1.83 5.83 7.85
C THR A 121 -1.72 4.85 9.02
N LYS A 122 -1.90 3.54 8.79
CA LYS A 122 -1.65 2.52 9.82
C LYS A 122 -0.17 2.27 10.03
N GLN A 123 0.64 2.33 8.98
CA GLN A 123 2.09 2.11 9.05
C GLN A 123 2.88 3.30 9.59
N ALA A 124 2.32 4.52 9.55
CA ALA A 124 3.03 5.73 9.99
C ALA A 124 3.55 5.64 11.44
N GLY A 125 2.73 5.18 12.39
CA GLY A 125 3.14 5.02 13.79
C GLY A 125 4.27 3.99 13.98
N PRO A 126 4.09 2.74 13.52
CA PRO A 126 5.14 1.73 13.55
C PRO A 126 6.44 2.15 12.86
N TYR A 127 6.36 2.90 11.76
CA TYR A 127 7.52 3.37 11.01
C TYR A 127 8.35 4.38 11.81
N GLU A 128 7.72 5.34 12.49
CA GLU A 128 8.44 6.30 13.33
C GLU A 128 9.18 5.60 14.48
N ILE A 129 8.56 4.59 15.10
CA ILE A 129 9.22 3.78 16.14
C ILE A 129 10.42 3.03 15.55
N HIS A 130 10.25 2.40 14.38
CA HIS A 130 11.33 1.70 13.70
C HIS A 130 12.50 2.62 13.36
N LYS A 131 12.20 3.82 12.84
CA LYS A 131 13.20 4.85 12.53
C LYS A 131 13.97 5.30 13.78
N TYR A 132 13.26 5.56 14.87
CA TYR A 132 13.88 5.93 16.15
C TYR A 132 14.85 4.86 16.66
N LEU A 133 14.43 3.58 16.66
CA LEU A 133 15.30 2.47 17.09
C LEU A 133 16.54 2.32 16.20
N LYS A 134 16.37 2.52 14.88
CA LYS A 134 17.47 2.48 13.92
C LYS A 134 18.49 3.60 14.14
N GLU A 135 18.03 4.82 14.41
CA GLU A 135 18.91 5.96 14.72
C GLU A 135 19.67 5.77 16.02
N GLN A 136 19.05 5.17 17.05
CA GLN A 136 19.74 4.83 18.29
C GLN A 136 20.84 3.80 18.07
N ALA A 137 20.56 2.73 17.33
CA ALA A 137 21.54 1.69 17.02
C ALA A 137 22.72 2.18 16.16
N ALA A 138 22.52 3.20 15.33
CA ALA A 138 23.58 3.78 14.49
C ALA A 138 24.51 4.75 15.24
N ASN A 139 24.05 5.30 16.38
CA ASN A 139 24.82 6.24 17.19
C ASN A 139 25.58 5.57 18.36
N GLN A 140 25.44 4.25 18.53
CA GLN A 140 26.22 3.42 19.45
C GLN A 140 27.48 2.87 18.79
#